data_AF-A0A4Q0V6P5-F1
#
_entry.id   AF-A0A4Q0V6P5-F1
#
_cell.length_a   1.000
_cell.length_b   1.000
_cell.length_c   1.000
_cell.angle_alpha   90.00
_cell.angle_beta   90.00
_cell.angle_gamma   90.00
#
_symmetry.space_group_name_H-M   'P 1'
#
loop_
_entity.id
_entity.type
_entity.pdbx_description
1 polymer ?
#
loop_
_entity_poly.entity_id
_entity_poly.type
_entity_poly.pdbx_seq_one_letter_code
_entity_poly.pdbx_strand_id
1 'polypeptide(L)'
;MAEEKFIEFKYGDVEQFLQYKAGENLEISFPSGAIFFVGNNEGMVLCNKIKIYKEEMGNQVHTKLELVEDDKMIGAFFAEPDKDLQIILSSDDTMFKAVFIYNVL
;
A
#
# COMPACT_ATOMS: atom_id res chain seq x y z
N MET A 1 -18.12 10.76 -4.96
CA MET A 1 -17.75 9.36 -4.68
C MET A 1 -16.29 9.25 -5.07
N ALA A 2 -15.40 8.95 -4.13
CA ALA A 2 -13.98 8.78 -4.46
C ALA A 2 -13.86 7.59 -5.43
N GLU A 3 -13.10 7.76 -6.49
CA GLU A 3 -12.87 6.72 -7.49
C GLU A 3 -12.02 5.62 -6.82
N GLU A 4 -12.56 4.40 -6.77
CA GLU A 4 -11.84 3.25 -6.23
C GLU A 4 -10.94 2.67 -7.32
N LYS A 5 -9.63 2.75 -7.11
CA LYS A 5 -8.65 2.14 -8.01
C LYS A 5 -8.25 0.78 -7.47
N PHE A 6 -8.28 -0.24 -8.33
CA PHE A 6 -7.83 -1.59 -8.00
C PHE A 6 -6.64 -1.97 -8.86
N ILE A 7 -5.60 -2.52 -8.24
CA ILE A 7 -4.39 -3.01 -8.90
C ILE A 7 -4.12 -4.42 -8.43
N GLU A 8 -3.98 -5.35 -9.37
CA GLU A 8 -3.47 -6.71 -9.11
C GLU A 8 -2.02 -6.77 -9.61
N PHE A 9 -1.09 -7.12 -8.73
CA PHE A 9 0.35 -7.20 -9.04
C PHE A 9 0.88 -8.62 -8.84
N LYS A 10 1.52 -9.18 -9.87
CA LYS A 10 1.94 -10.59 -9.95
C LYS A 10 3.45 -10.77 -9.98
N TYR A 11 3.91 -12.00 -9.76
CA TYR A 11 5.30 -12.37 -10.02
C TYR A 11 5.63 -12.21 -11.51
N GLY A 12 6.82 -11.67 -11.79
CA GLY A 12 7.28 -11.35 -13.14
C GLY A 12 6.67 -10.09 -13.75
N ASP A 13 5.75 -9.39 -13.08
CA ASP A 13 5.27 -8.10 -13.54
C ASP A 13 6.41 -7.08 -13.57
N VAL A 14 6.44 -6.25 -14.62
CA VAL A 14 7.40 -5.15 -14.72
C VAL A 14 7.18 -4.19 -13.54
N GLU A 15 8.28 -3.70 -12.98
CA GLU A 15 8.27 -2.72 -11.89
C GLU A 15 7.33 -1.54 -12.20
N GLN A 16 6.45 -1.24 -11.25
CA GLN A 16 5.43 -0.18 -11.39
C GLN A 16 5.71 0.96 -10.43
N PHE A 17 5.62 2.18 -10.96
CA PHE A 17 5.69 3.42 -10.19
C PHE A 17 4.30 4.05 -10.19
N LEU A 18 3.59 3.89 -9.08
CA LEU A 18 2.24 4.41 -8.92
C LEU A 18 2.30 5.75 -8.20
N GLN A 19 1.69 6.77 -8.81
CA GLN A 19 1.36 8.01 -8.12
C GLN A 19 -0.05 7.87 -7.55
N TYR A 20 -0.14 8.06 -6.23
CA TYR A 20 -1.39 8.13 -5.48
C TYR A 20 -1.61 9.58 -5.06
N LYS A 21 -2.81 10.11 -5.31
CA LYS A 21 -3.17 11.46 -4.85
C LYS A 21 -3.84 11.40 -3.50
N ALA A 22 -3.47 12.33 -2.61
CA ALA A 22 -4.12 12.50 -1.32
C ALA A 22 -5.62 12.76 -1.51
N GLY A 23 -6.46 11.77 -1.25
CA GLY A 23 -7.74 11.82 -1.94
C GLY A 23 -8.40 10.48 -2.15
N GLU A 24 -7.60 9.61 -2.73
CA GLU A 24 -8.08 8.47 -3.50
C GLU A 24 -8.25 7.25 -2.62
N ASN A 25 -9.07 6.31 -3.08
CA ASN A 25 -9.10 4.97 -2.53
C ASN A 25 -8.34 4.06 -3.49
N LEU A 26 -7.36 3.32 -2.99
CA LEU A 26 -6.55 2.40 -3.77
C LEU A 26 -6.45 1.06 -3.05
N GLU A 27 -6.78 -0.01 -3.76
CA GLU A 27 -6.51 -1.37 -3.31
C GLU A 27 -5.45 -2.01 -4.22
N ILE A 28 -4.43 -2.61 -3.60
CA ILE A 28 -3.38 -3.36 -4.28
C ILE A 28 -3.43 -4.80 -3.78
N SER A 29 -3.63 -5.76 -4.69
CA SER A 29 -3.74 -7.18 -4.39
C SER A 29 -2.56 -7.97 -4.97
N PHE A 30 -2.11 -8.95 -4.20
CA PHE A 30 -0.94 -9.77 -4.48
C PHE A 30 -1.35 -11.25 -4.40
N PRO A 31 -1.92 -11.82 -5.49
CA PRO A 31 -2.63 -13.09 -5.46
C PRO A 31 -1.74 -14.32 -5.18
N SER A 32 -0.42 -14.19 -5.39
CA SER A 32 0.52 -15.32 -5.32
C SER A 32 1.22 -15.48 -3.97
N GLY A 33 0.98 -14.58 -3.00
CA GLY A 33 1.46 -14.78 -1.62
C GLY A 33 2.18 -13.57 -1.02
N ALA A 34 2.67 -13.81 0.19
CA ALA A 34 3.01 -12.77 1.15
C ALA A 34 4.07 -11.75 0.67
N ILE A 35 3.77 -10.48 0.91
CA ILE A 35 4.62 -9.32 0.64
C ILE A 35 5.44 -9.05 1.89
N PHE A 36 6.72 -8.74 1.71
CA PHE A 36 7.58 -8.27 2.79
C PHE A 36 7.58 -6.75 2.84
N PHE A 37 6.71 -6.15 3.66
CA PHE A 37 6.76 -4.71 3.87
C PHE A 37 7.72 -4.37 5.03
N VAL A 38 8.64 -3.45 4.79
CA VAL A 38 9.51 -2.85 5.83
C VAL A 38 9.17 -1.37 5.90
N GLY A 39 8.38 -1.01 6.91
CA GLY A 39 7.78 0.32 7.02
C GLY A 39 7.73 0.90 8.42
N ASN A 40 8.62 0.50 9.33
CA ASN A 40 9.15 1.27 10.47
C ASN A 40 10.24 0.43 11.17
N ASN A 41 10.81 0.93 12.27
CA ASN A 41 11.84 0.26 13.08
C ASN A 41 11.41 -1.08 13.73
N GLU A 42 10.19 -1.59 13.51
CA GLU A 42 9.61 -2.71 14.27
C GLU A 42 9.47 -4.03 13.47
N GLY A 43 9.89 -4.08 12.21
CA GLY A 43 10.13 -5.34 11.49
C GLY A 43 9.26 -5.59 10.25
N MET A 44 9.31 -6.84 9.77
CA MET A 44 8.72 -7.30 8.51
C MET A 44 7.25 -7.74 8.72
N VAL A 45 6.32 -7.22 7.91
CA VAL A 45 4.90 -7.60 7.95
C VAL A 45 4.52 -8.33 6.66
N LEU A 46 3.97 -9.55 6.79
CA LEU A 46 3.51 -10.43 5.70
C LEU A 46 2.05 -10.14 5.36
N CYS A 47 1.75 -9.48 4.25
CA CYS A 47 0.37 -9.23 3.77
C CYS A 47 0.19 -9.67 2.30
N ASN A 48 -1.05 -9.87 1.86
CA ASN A 48 -1.39 -10.19 0.47
C ASN A 48 -2.26 -9.09 -0.19
N LYS A 49 -2.61 -8.05 0.57
CA LYS A 49 -3.39 -6.92 0.12
C LYS A 49 -3.03 -5.65 0.91
N ILE A 50 -2.98 -4.52 0.22
CA ILE A 50 -2.82 -3.19 0.81
C ILE A 50 -4.03 -2.35 0.42
N LYS A 51 -4.72 -1.79 1.41
CA LYS A 51 -5.80 -0.82 1.20
C LYS A 51 -5.34 0.55 1.64
N ILE A 52 -5.51 1.54 0.76
CA ILE A 52 -5.14 2.93 1.00
C ILE A 52 -6.41 3.75 0.88
N TYR A 53 -6.78 4.43 1.96
CA TYR A 53 -8.02 5.20 2.04
C TYR A 53 -7.93 6.32 3.07
N LYS A 54 -8.88 7.25 3.01
CA LYS A 54 -8.99 8.36 3.98
C LYS A 54 -9.56 7.89 5.32
N GLU A 55 -8.93 8.28 6.40
CA GLU A 55 -9.48 8.14 7.76
C GLU A 55 -9.50 9.51 8.45
N GLU A 56 -10.67 9.88 9.00
CA GLU A 56 -10.83 11.09 9.79
C GLU A 56 -10.40 10.82 11.23
N MET A 57 -9.40 11.55 11.73
CA MET A 57 -8.96 11.50 13.12
C MET A 57 -9.05 12.90 13.73
N GLY A 58 -10.14 13.15 14.46
CA GLY A 58 -10.42 14.47 15.02
C GLY A 58 -10.73 15.49 13.92
N ASN A 59 -9.88 16.52 13.78
CA ASN A 59 -10.03 17.58 12.78
C ASN A 59 -9.09 17.41 11.57
N GLN A 60 -8.39 16.27 11.46
CA GLN A 60 -7.44 16.00 10.38
C GLN A 60 -7.87 14.77 9.58
N VAL A 61 -7.64 14.83 8.26
CA VAL A 61 -7.86 13.71 7.34
C VAL A 61 -6.49 13.09 7.06
N HIS A 62 -6.33 11.81 7.41
CA HIS A 62 -5.12 11.07 7.17
C HIS A 62 -5.30 10.08 6.02
N THR A 63 -4.23 9.84 5.28
CA THR A 63 -4.16 8.67 4.39
C THR A 63 -3.72 7.48 5.23
N LYS A 64 -4.63 6.52 5.43
CA LYS A 64 -4.36 5.26 6.12
C LYS A 64 -3.96 4.19 5.11
N LEU A 65 -2.94 3.44 5.46
CA LEU A 65 -2.48 2.26 4.74
C LEU A 65 -2.74 1.05 5.62
N GLU A 66 -3.74 0.27 5.27
CA GLU A 66 -4.14 -0.96 5.95
C GLU A 66 -3.53 -2.17 5.24
N LEU A 67 -2.80 -2.98 6.01
CA LEU A 67 -2.17 -4.23 5.56
C LEU A 67 -3.10 -5.38 5.90
N VAL A 68 -3.42 -6.19 4.88
CA VAL A 68 -4.42 -7.26 4.96
C VAL A 68 -3.81 -8.58 4.50
N GLU A 69 -4.06 -9.64 5.27
CA GLU A 69 -3.75 -11.03 4.92
C GLU A 69 -5.04 -11.86 5.09
N ASP A 70 -5.45 -12.57 4.05
CA ASP A 70 -6.67 -13.39 4.05
C ASP A 70 -7.91 -12.65 4.62
N ASP A 71 -8.11 -11.41 4.15
CA ASP A 71 -9.16 -10.48 4.58
C ASP A 71 -9.14 -10.10 6.07
N LYS A 72 -8.03 -10.38 6.78
CA LYS A 72 -7.78 -9.91 8.15
C LYS A 72 -6.78 -8.77 8.14
N MET A 73 -7.12 -7.69 8.84
CA MET A 73 -6.17 -6.61 9.12
C MET A 73 -5.07 -7.15 10.04
N ILE A 74 -3.81 -7.02 9.60
CA ILE A 74 -2.63 -7.44 10.36
C ILE A 74 -1.73 -6.26 10.75
N GLY A 75 -1.97 -5.09 10.17
CA GLY A 75 -1.23 -3.86 10.48
C GLY A 75 -1.84 -2.66 9.78
N ALA A 76 -1.53 -1.47 10.28
CA ALA A 76 -1.79 -0.23 9.56
C ALA A 76 -0.77 0.85 9.96
N PHE A 77 -0.57 1.80 9.07
CA PHE A 77 0.20 3.01 9.32
C PHE A 77 -0.44 4.19 8.59
N PHE A 78 0.00 5.39 8.95
CA PHE A 78 -0.53 6.63 8.39
C PHE A 78 0.58 7.37 7.66
N ALA A 79 0.26 7.87 6.47
CA ALA A 79 1.10 8.83 5.79
C ALA A 79 0.86 10.25 6.34
N GLU A 80 1.72 11.18 5.92
CA GLU A 80 1.53 12.60 6.26
C GLU A 80 0.20 13.11 5.67
N PRO A 81 -0.57 13.92 6.41
CA PRO A 81 -1.79 14.53 5.90
C PRO A 81 -1.54 15.34 4.63
N ASP A 82 -2.47 15.29 3.69
CA ASP A 82 -2.47 16.07 2.45
C ASP A 82 -1.23 15.90 1.54
N LYS A 83 -0.42 14.85 1.77
CA LYS A 83 0.72 14.50 0.93
C LYS A 83 0.34 13.41 -0.07
N ASP A 84 0.67 13.66 -1.33
CA ASP A 84 0.66 12.63 -2.37
C ASP A 84 1.70 11.56 -2.05
N LEU A 85 1.44 10.33 -2.49
CA LEU A 85 2.32 9.18 -2.26
C LEU A 85 2.87 8.66 -3.57
N GLN A 86 4.10 8.21 -3.52
CA GLN A 86 4.67 7.36 -4.55
C GLN A 86 4.82 5.94 -4.00
N ILE A 87 4.27 4.99 -4.75
CA ILE A 87 4.29 3.57 -4.42
C ILE A 87 5.08 2.85 -5.50
N ILE A 88 6.09 2.07 -5.10
CA ILE A 88 6.86 1.23 -6.01
C ILE A 88 6.50 -0.23 -5.75
N LEU A 89 6.02 -0.90 -6.80
CA LEU A 89 5.75 -2.33 -6.81
C LEU A 89 6.83 -3.02 -7.66
N SER A 90 7.49 -4.02 -7.09
CA SER A 90 8.56 -4.74 -7.77
C SER A 90 8.50 -6.22 -7.42
N SER A 91 8.76 -7.08 -8.39
CA SER A 91 8.83 -8.53 -8.23
C SER A 91 9.96 -9.09 -9.08
N ASP A 92 10.27 -10.36 -8.89
CA ASP A 92 10.92 -11.20 -9.88
C ASP A 92 10.00 -12.38 -10.25
N ASP A 93 10.51 -13.33 -11.03
CA ASP A 93 9.74 -14.48 -11.51
C ASP A 93 9.24 -15.41 -10.38
N THR A 94 9.78 -15.25 -9.17
CA THR A 94 9.60 -16.19 -8.05
C THR A 94 9.11 -15.53 -6.76
N MET A 95 9.28 -14.21 -6.58
CA MET A 95 8.86 -13.53 -5.37
C MET A 95 8.54 -12.04 -5.56
N PHE A 96 7.76 -11.48 -4.61
CA PHE A 96 7.59 -10.04 -4.46
C PHE A 96 8.80 -9.46 -3.74
N LYS A 97 9.27 -8.30 -4.22
CA LYS A 97 10.21 -7.47 -3.47
C LYS A 97 9.42 -6.58 -2.50
N ALA A 98 10.13 -5.89 -1.63
CA ALA A 98 9.50 -4.94 -0.72
C ALA A 98 8.75 -3.86 -1.51
N VAL A 99 7.52 -3.57 -1.07
CA VAL A 99 6.77 -2.42 -1.57
C VAL A 99 7.32 -1.18 -0.86
N PHE A 100 7.64 -0.14 -1.63
CA PHE A 100 8.10 1.13 -1.06
C PHE A 100 7.00 2.17 -1.19
N ILE A 101 6.68 2.84 -0.09
CA ILE A 101 5.66 3.90 -0.05
C ILE A 101 6.29 5.11 0.65
N TYR A 102 6.32 6.25 -0.04
CA TYR A 102 6.92 7.47 0.47
C TYR A 102 6.11 8.69 0.10
N ASN A 103 6.17 9.70 0.96
CA ASN A 103 5.60 11.02 0.70
C ASN A 103 6.36 11.66 -0.48
N VAL A 104 5.62 12.18 -1.45
CA VAL A 104 6.20 13.03 -2.48
C VAL A 104 6.57 14.38 -1.84
N LEU A 105 7.79 14.84 -2.10
CA LEU A 105 8.34 16.10 -1.56
C LEU A 105 7.45 17.30 -1.92
#